data_AF-A0A919M2D3-F1
#
_entry.id   AF-A0A919M2D3-F1
#
_cell.length_a   1.000
_cell.length_b   1.000
_cell.length_c   1.000
_cell.angle_alpha   90.00
_cell.angle_beta   90.00
_cell.angle_gamma   90.00
#
_symmetry.space_group_name_H-M   'P 1'
#
loop_
_entity.id
_entity.type
_entity.pdbx_description
1 polymer ?
#
loop_
_entity_poly.entity_id
_entity_poly.type
_entity_poly.pdbx_seq_one_letter_code
_entity_poly.pdbx_strand_id
1 'polypeptide(L)' 'MTLLQPGRPPLHMPTRAREVYDVTGAGDTVIGVLAATPASGNTGRGLLFR' A
#
# COMPACT_ATOMS: atom_id res chain seq x y z
N MET A 1 -0.72 5.74 -6.03
CA MET A 1 -1.20 4.35 -6.16
C MET A 1 -2.71 4.32 -5.88
N THR A 2 -3.47 3.41 -6.48
CA THR A 2 -4.91 3.27 -6.21
C THR A 2 -5.20 1.87 -5.71
N LEU A 3 -5.88 1.76 -4.56
CA LEU A 3 -6.39 0.49 -4.05
C LEU A 3 -7.85 0.31 -4.49
N LEU A 4 -8.12 -0.79 -5.18
CA LEU A 4 -9.46 -1.16 -5.64
C LEU A 4 -9.98 -2.34 -4.82
N GLN A 5 -11.23 -2.25 -4.38
CA GLN A 5 -11.88 -3.30 -3.60
C GLN A 5 -13.34 -3.45 -4.06
N PRO A 6 -13.89 -4.68 -4.08
CA PRO A 6 -15.29 -4.90 -4.39
C PRO A 6 -16.22 -4.12 -3.45
N GLY A 7 -17.22 -3.45 -4.01
CA GLY A 7 -18.24 -2.73 -3.24
C GLY A 7 -17.74 -1.51 -2.46
N ARG A 8 -16.53 -0.99 -2.76
CA ARG A 8 -15.98 0.21 -2.13
C ARG A 8 -15.51 1.22 -3.17
N PRO A 9 -15.60 2.53 -2.88
CA PRO A 9 -14.99 3.53 -3.74
C PRO A 9 -13.47 3.33 -3.83
N PRO A 10 -12.85 3.63 -4.98
CA PRO A 10 -11.40 3.61 -5.12
C PRO A 10 -10.72 4.45 -4.04
N LEU A 11 -9.67 3.91 -3.42
CA LEU A 11 -8.84 4.65 -2.49
C LEU A 11 -7.57 5.11 -3.21
N HIS A 12 -7.45 6.41 -3.43
CA HIS A 12 -6.26 7.02 -4.01
C HIS A 12 -5.24 7.36 -2.93
N MET A 13 -4.07 6.75 -3.01
CA MET A 13 -2.91 7.05 -2.17
C MET A 13 -1.98 7.97 -2.97
N PRO A 14 -1.86 9.26 -2.61
CA PRO A 14 -0.96 10.16 -3.30
C PRO A 14 0.48 9.73 -3.05
N THR A 15 1.31 9.78 -4.09
CA THR A 15 2.74 9.49 -3.96
C THR A 15 3.38 10.59 -3.11
N ARG A 16 4.07 10.21 -2.03
CA ARG A 16 4.89 11.11 -1.21
C ARG A 16 6.35 11.07 -1.67
N ALA A 17 6.58 11.45 -2.92
CA ALA A 17 7.92 11.40 -3.50
C ALA A 17 8.83 12.49 -2.90
N ARG A 18 10.02 12.09 -2.45
CA ARG A 18 11.20 12.94 -2.25
C ARG A 18 12.34 12.26 -2.97
N GLU A 19 13.07 13.03 -3.79
CA GLU A 19 14.20 12.60 -4.63
C GLU A 19 14.21 11.10 -4.93
N VAL A 20 13.31 10.69 -5.83
CA VAL A 20 13.14 9.29 -6.17
C VAL A 20 13.93 8.99 -7.44
N TYR A 21 14.92 8.11 -7.32
CA TYR A 21 15.77 7.72 -8.44
C TYR A 21 15.23 6.49 -9.19
N ASP A 22 14.66 5.53 -8.47
CA ASP A 22 14.06 4.32 -9.04
C ASP A 22 12.81 3.91 -8.25
N VAL A 23 11.78 3.47 -8.97
CA VAL A 23 10.49 3.00 -8.43
C VAL A 23 10.19 1.55 -8.82
N THR A 24 11.14 0.88 -9.46
CA THR A 24 11.03 -0.53 -9.83
C THR A 24 10.77 -1.37 -8.58
N GLY A 25 9.73 -2.20 -8.62
CA GLY A 25 9.34 -3.06 -7.49
C GLY A 25 8.62 -2.37 -6.32
N ALA A 26 8.31 -1.06 -6.41
CA ALA A 26 7.54 -0.38 -5.37
C ALA A 26 6.15 -1.02 -5.16
N GLY A 27 5.53 -1.52 -6.22
CA GLY A 27 4.28 -2.29 -6.15
C GLY A 27 4.43 -3.62 -5.43
N ASP A 28 5.48 -4.38 -5.74
CA ASP A 28 5.75 -5.69 -5.13
C ASP A 28 5.98 -5.55 -3.62
N THR A 29 6.71 -4.50 -3.22
CA THR A 29 6.92 -4.19 -1.81
C THR A 29 5.60 -3.90 -1.09
N VAL A 30 4.71 -3.11 -1.70
CA VAL A 30 3.38 -2.84 -1.12
C VAL A 30 2.57 -4.13 -1.00
N ILE A 31 2.56 -4.99 -2.02
CA ILE A 31 1.83 -6.27 -1.97
C ILE A 31 2.40 -7.17 -0.86
N GLY A 32 3.73 -7.31 -0.77
CA GLY A 32 4.39 -8.12 0.26
C GLY A 32 4.05 -7.65 1.67
N VAL A 33 4.09 -6.34 1.92
CA VAL A 33 3.70 -5.75 3.21
C VAL A 33 2.23 -6.03 3.53
N LEU A 34 1.33 -5.87 2.57
CA LEU A 34 -0.10 -6.13 2.78
C LEU A 34 -0.39 -7.61 3.04
N ALA A 35 0.32 -8.51 2.38
CA ALA A 35 0.20 -9.95 2.61
C ALA A 35 0.77 -10.36 3.98
N ALA A 36 1.87 -9.76 4.42
CA ALA A 36 2.49 -10.05 5.72
C ALA A 36 1.70 -9.48 6.91
N THR A 37 0.95 -8.40 6.70
CA THR A 37 0.20 -7.72 7.77
C THR A 37 -0.77 -8.64 8.54
N PRO A 38 -1.67 -9.40 7.90
CA PRO A 38 -2.53 -10.35 8.62
C PRO A 38 -1.75 -11.47 9.31
N ALA A 39 -0.61 -11.90 8.75
CA ALA A 39 0.23 -12.93 9.38
C ALA A 39 0.86 -12.45 10.71
N SER A 40 1.01 -11.14 10.90
CA SER A 40 1.48 -10.52 12.15
C SER A 40 0.38 -10.25 13.18
N GLY A 41 -0.87 -10.67 12.92
CA GLY A 41 -2.01 -10.37 13.79
C GLY A 41 -2.52 -8.92 13.68
N ASN A 42 -2.03 -8.16 12.70
CA ASN A 42 -2.42 -6.77 12.49
C ASN A 42 -3.47 -6.62 11.39
N THR A 43 -4.32 -5.59 11.54
CA THR A 43 -5.22 -5.14 10.48
C THR A 43 -4.56 -3.93 9.81
N GLY A 44 -4.13 -4.04 8.55
CA GLY A 44 -3.26 -3.05 7.85
C GLY A 44 -3.78 -1.62 7.69
N ARG A 45 -4.89 -1.26 8.32
CA ARG A 45 -5.42 0.10 8.48
C ARG A 45 -4.42 1.10 9.08
N GLY A 46 -3.46 0.65 9.90
CA GLY A 46 -2.44 1.55 10.45
C GLY A 46 -1.25 1.81 9.53
N LEU A 47 -0.97 0.89 8.59
CA LEU A 47 0.21 0.94 7.71
C LEU A 47 0.00 1.80 6.47
N LEU A 48 -1.21 1.79 5.90
CA LEU A 48 -1.51 2.47 4.63
C LEU A 48 -2.10 3.88 4.80
N PHE A 49 -2.47 4.28 6.02
CA PHE A 49 -3.28 5.48 6.28
C PHE A 49 -2.63 6.47 7.26
N ARG A 50 -1.30 6.38 7.43
CA ARG A 50 -0.49 7.42 8.10
C ARG A 50 0.05 8.40 7.08
#